data_AF-A0A9N9NYD3-F1
#
_entry.id   AF-A0A9N9NYD3-F1
#
_cell.length_a   1.000
_cell.length_b   1.000
_cell.length_c   1.000
_cell.angle_alpha   90.00
_cell.angle_beta   90.00
_cell.angle_gamma   90.00
#
_symmetry.space_group_name_H-M   'P 1'
#
loop_
_entity.id
_entity.type
_entity.pdbx_description
1 polymer ?
#
loop_
_entity_poly.entity_id
_entity_poly.type
_entity_poly.pdbx_seq_one_letter_code
_entity_poly.pdbx_strand_id
1 'polypeptide(L)'
;MPAMFDSKGVLSILHHHRQYNQARWVPVLDVSINRKEEEINWVYWPVWLTGTTLFCFICKGGDAYPNIPRPLFDEISWKIPIWNLDRPAGQFEEKHVFEFEEAMAKNELDKVRQNIKMKNKEMDKALVEMIHLACKEEKQQRALDLAKLMNTLKSVESAIKLASYNQCNVLAEKIQQFKE
;
A
#
# COMPACT_ATOMS: atom_id res chain seq x y z
N MET A 1 10.65 13.44 -10.87
CA MET A 1 11.47 12.59 -9.98
C MET A 1 12.45 11.84 -10.86
N PRO A 2 13.77 11.88 -10.60
CA PRO A 2 14.73 11.17 -11.46
C PRO A 2 14.47 9.66 -11.40
N ALA A 3 14.55 9.00 -12.56
CA ALA A 3 14.38 7.57 -12.70
C ALA A 3 15.49 7.03 -13.61
N MET A 4 15.91 5.80 -13.35
CA MET A 4 16.87 5.07 -14.15
C MET A 4 16.34 3.67 -14.44
N PHE A 5 16.60 3.16 -15.62
CA PHE A 5 16.26 1.80 -16.02
C PHE A 5 17.52 1.08 -16.46
N ASP A 6 17.83 -0.03 -15.81
CA ASP A 6 19.02 -0.84 -16.12
C ASP A 6 18.73 -1.83 -17.25
N SER A 7 19.78 -2.23 -17.95
CA SER A 7 19.85 -3.36 -18.89
C SER A 7 19.26 -4.66 -18.35
N LYS A 8 19.28 -4.85 -17.03
CA LYS A 8 18.65 -6.00 -16.34
C LYS A 8 17.13 -5.93 -16.26
N GLY A 9 16.51 -4.84 -16.71
CA GLY A 9 15.06 -4.64 -16.63
C GLY A 9 14.57 -4.12 -15.27
N VAL A 10 15.46 -3.52 -14.48
CA VAL A 10 15.11 -2.94 -13.18
C VAL A 10 14.91 -1.43 -13.32
N LEU A 11 13.72 -0.96 -12.95
CA LEU A 11 13.41 0.47 -12.81
C LEU A 11 13.73 0.90 -11.39
N SER A 12 14.59 1.91 -11.24
CA SER A 12 14.90 2.54 -9.96
C SER A 12 14.54 4.02 -9.99
N ILE A 13 13.99 4.50 -8.89
CA ILE A 13 13.56 5.89 -8.72
C ILE A 13 14.38 6.54 -7.61
N LEU A 14 14.75 7.82 -7.80
CA LEU A 14 15.47 8.59 -6.80
C LEU A 14 14.51 9.29 -5.83
N HIS A 15 14.38 8.72 -4.64
CA HIS A 15 13.61 9.29 -3.53
C HIS A 15 14.41 10.36 -2.79
N HIS A 16 13.69 11.29 -2.14
CA HIS A 16 14.23 12.33 -1.25
C HIS A 16 15.35 13.22 -1.86
N HIS A 17 15.43 13.31 -3.19
CA HIS A 17 16.45 14.12 -3.89
C HIS A 17 16.43 15.62 -3.57
N ARG A 18 15.32 16.13 -3.00
CA ARG A 18 15.18 17.52 -2.57
C ARG A 18 15.71 17.78 -1.16
N GLN A 19 15.96 16.73 -0.38
CA GLN A 19 16.47 16.81 1.00
C GLN A 19 17.95 16.46 0.99
N TYR A 20 18.77 17.35 1.57
CA TYR A 20 20.22 17.18 1.61
C TYR A 20 20.60 15.87 2.32
N ASN A 21 21.50 15.09 1.73
CA ASN A 21 21.99 13.79 2.24
C ASN A 21 20.92 12.71 2.51
N GLN A 22 19.70 12.84 1.99
CA GLN A 22 18.65 11.83 2.16
C GLN A 22 18.28 11.14 0.84
N ALA A 23 18.92 11.53 -0.26
CA ALA A 23 18.69 10.96 -1.57
C ALA A 23 19.02 9.45 -1.59
N ARG A 24 18.07 8.63 -2.02
CA ARG A 24 18.23 7.17 -2.10
C ARG A 24 17.60 6.62 -3.38
N TRP A 25 18.29 5.68 -4.01
CA TRP A 25 17.75 4.92 -5.13
C TRP A 25 16.91 3.76 -4.59
N VAL A 26 15.65 3.71 -5.01
CA VAL A 26 14.71 2.65 -4.63
C VAL A 26 14.32 1.88 -5.88
N PRO A 27 14.53 0.54 -5.93
CA PRO A 27 14.02 -0.27 -7.01
C PRO A 27 12.50 -0.39 -6.88
N VAL A 28 11.78 -0.07 -7.95
CA VAL A 28 10.31 -0.02 -7.96
C VAL A 28 9.66 -0.98 -8.94
N LEU A 29 10.42 -1.49 -9.91
CA LEU A 29 9.95 -2.52 -10.82
C LEU A 29 11.14 -3.41 -11.15
N ASP A 30 10.92 -4.71 -11.07
CA ASP A 30 11.80 -5.67 -11.70
C ASP A 30 10.98 -6.44 -12.72
N VAL A 31 11.28 -6.20 -13.99
CA VAL A 31 10.57 -6.85 -15.10
C VAL A 31 10.95 -8.33 -15.18
N SER A 32 12.14 -8.73 -14.69
CA SER A 32 12.62 -10.10 -14.77
C SER A 32 11.80 -11.09 -13.93
N ILE A 33 11.28 -10.65 -12.77
CA ILE A 33 10.47 -11.48 -11.86
C ILE A 33 9.16 -11.91 -12.52
N ASN A 34 8.61 -11.06 -13.39
CA ASN A 34 7.32 -11.31 -14.03
C ASN A 34 7.45 -12.00 -15.39
N ARG A 35 8.68 -12.30 -15.85
CA ARG A 35 8.89 -12.94 -17.15
C ARG A 35 8.41 -14.38 -17.13
N LYS A 36 7.58 -14.73 -18.12
CA LYS A 36 7.35 -16.13 -18.48
C LYS A 36 8.54 -16.67 -19.27
N GLU A 37 8.69 -17.99 -19.36
CA GLU A 37 9.80 -18.63 -20.11
C GLU A 37 9.86 -18.19 -21.59
N GLU A 38 8.72 -17.84 -22.19
CA GLU A 38 8.61 -17.30 -23.55
C GLU A 38 9.14 -15.84 -23.71
N GLU A 39 9.36 -15.15 -22.60
CA GLU A 39 9.69 -13.71 -22.53
C GLU A 39 11.16 -13.44 -22.19
N ILE A 40 11.98 -14.50 -22.11
CA ILE A 40 13.41 -14.39 -21.77
C ILE A 40 14.17 -13.52 -22.78
N ASN A 41 13.77 -13.59 -24.06
CA ASN A 41 14.38 -12.82 -25.15
C ASN A 41 13.71 -11.45 -25.41
N TRP A 42 12.87 -10.96 -24.51
CA TRP A 42 12.22 -9.66 -24.68
C TRP A 42 13.09 -8.55 -24.12
N VAL A 43 13.31 -7.51 -24.94
CA VAL A 43 14.01 -6.29 -24.56
C VAL A 43 12.99 -5.19 -24.31
N TYR A 44 13.08 -4.56 -23.14
CA TYR A 44 12.19 -3.49 -22.72
C TYR A 44 12.89 -2.15 -22.94
N TRP A 45 12.32 -1.31 -23.80
CA TRP A 45 12.86 0.02 -24.10
C TRP A 45 12.02 1.10 -23.43
N PRO A 46 12.41 1.62 -22.25
CA PRO A 46 11.64 2.64 -21.54
C PRO A 46 11.70 3.97 -22.30
N VAL A 47 10.58 4.69 -22.33
CA VAL A 47 10.47 5.98 -23.02
C VAL A 47 10.19 7.09 -22.01
N TRP A 48 9.14 6.95 -21.20
CA TRP A 48 8.87 7.87 -20.10
C TRP A 48 8.13 7.18 -18.96
N LEU A 49 8.06 7.89 -17.83
CA LEU A 49 7.39 7.47 -16.61
C LEU A 49 6.32 8.51 -16.25
N THR A 50 5.10 8.05 -15.96
CA THR A 50 3.99 8.90 -15.52
C THR A 50 3.40 8.33 -14.23
N GLY A 51 3.65 8.98 -13.09
CA GLY A 51 3.16 8.48 -11.80
C GLY A 51 3.64 7.05 -11.54
N THR A 52 2.69 6.09 -11.56
CA THR A 52 2.93 4.66 -11.35
C THR A 52 2.98 3.84 -12.65
N THR A 53 2.94 4.47 -13.83
CA THR A 53 3.01 3.80 -15.13
C THR A 53 4.32 4.11 -15.86
N LEU A 54 4.96 3.05 -16.35
CA LEU A 54 6.11 3.09 -17.24
C LEU A 54 5.62 2.82 -18.66
N PHE A 55 5.93 3.74 -19.57
CA PHE A 55 5.67 3.54 -21.00
C PHE A 55 6.94 3.02 -21.66
N CYS A 56 6.85 1.85 -22.27
CA CYS A 56 7.99 1.19 -22.90
C CYS A 56 7.60 0.52 -24.21
N PHE A 57 8.58 0.24 -25.06
CA PHE A 57 8.41 -0.68 -26.18
C PHE A 57 8.90 -2.06 -25.77
N ILE A 58 8.09 -3.08 -26.06
CA ILE A 58 8.49 -4.48 -25.88
C ILE A 58 9.00 -5.01 -27.22
N CYS A 59 10.31 -5.16 -27.33
CA CYS A 59 10.96 -5.77 -28.50
C CYS A 59 10.98 -7.29 -28.31
N LYS A 60 10.13 -8.00 -29.04
CA LYS A 60 10.05 -9.47 -29.03
C LYS A 60 11.05 -10.04 -30.05
N GLY A 61 11.91 -10.96 -29.61
CA GLY A 61 12.83 -11.69 -30.52
C GLY A 61 14.31 -11.31 -30.43
N GLY A 62 14.75 -10.63 -29.37
CA GLY A 62 16.16 -10.33 -29.15
C GLY A 62 16.71 -9.09 -29.87
N ASP A 63 15.85 -8.33 -30.56
CA ASP A 63 16.24 -7.04 -31.12
C ASP A 63 16.57 -6.03 -30.01
N ALA A 64 17.70 -5.33 -30.15
CA ALA A 64 18.17 -4.38 -29.15
C ALA A 64 17.36 -3.06 -29.14
N TYR A 65 16.65 -2.73 -30.21
CA TYR A 65 15.91 -1.48 -30.38
C TYR A 65 14.61 -1.70 -31.16
N PRO A 66 13.60 -0.80 -31.01
CA PRO A 66 12.34 -0.95 -31.72
C PRO A 66 12.52 -0.75 -33.24
N ASN A 67 12.03 -1.71 -34.02
CA ASN A 67 12.04 -1.62 -35.48
C ASN A 67 11.05 -0.55 -35.99
N ILE A 68 11.33 -0.05 -37.19
CA ILE A 68 10.44 0.86 -37.92
C ILE A 68 9.60 -0.03 -38.86
N PRO A 69 8.25 0.07 -38.90
CA PRO A 69 7.38 1.10 -38.31
C PRO A 69 7.23 0.98 -36.79
N ARG A 70 7.19 2.13 -36.12
CA ARG A 70 7.15 2.20 -34.65
C ARG A 70 5.89 1.49 -34.11
N PRO A 71 6.04 0.49 -33.22
CA PRO A 71 4.92 -0.16 -32.56
C PRO A 71 4.22 0.82 -31.60
N LEU A 72 3.04 0.41 -31.10
CA LEU A 72 2.36 1.12 -30.02
C LEU A 72 3.15 0.97 -28.71
N PHE A 73 3.02 1.94 -27.80
CA PHE A 73 3.63 1.86 -26.47
C PHE A 73 2.88 0.84 -25.62
N ASP A 74 3.63 0.06 -24.85
CA ASP A 74 3.10 -0.80 -23.81
C ASP A 74 3.16 -0.07 -22.47
N GLU A 75 2.05 -0.11 -21.73
CA GLU A 75 1.90 0.48 -20.41
C GLU A 75 2.17 -0.57 -19.33
N ILE A 76 3.26 -0.38 -18.57
CA ILE A 76 3.60 -1.25 -17.44
C ILE A 76 3.39 -0.48 -16.15
N SER A 77 2.38 -0.89 -15.38
CA SER A 77 2.19 -0.35 -14.03
C SER A 77 3.19 -0.99 -13.08
N TRP A 78 3.95 -0.17 -12.38
CA TRP A 78 4.89 -0.63 -11.36
C TRP A 78 4.29 -0.49 -9.96
N LYS A 79 4.81 -1.29 -9.03
CA LYS A 79 4.42 -1.31 -7.62
C LYS A 79 5.66 -1.51 -6.77
N ILE A 80 5.73 -0.87 -5.61
CA ILE A 80 6.87 -1.04 -4.72
C ILE A 80 6.99 -2.52 -4.33
N PRO A 81 8.16 -3.16 -4.55
CA PRO A 81 8.35 -4.57 -4.23
C PRO A 81 8.43 -4.74 -2.71
N ILE A 82 7.29 -4.96 -2.08
CA ILE A 82 7.18 -5.36 -0.67
C ILE A 82 6.91 -6.86 -0.55
N TRP A 83 7.05 -7.40 0.65
CA TRP A 83 6.76 -8.79 0.94
C TRP A 83 5.25 -9.09 0.81
N ASN A 84 4.88 -10.29 0.31
CA ASN A 84 3.49 -10.78 0.23
C ASN A 84 2.49 -9.95 -0.61
N LEU A 85 2.88 -9.44 -1.80
CA LEU A 85 1.95 -8.78 -2.73
C LEU A 85 0.76 -9.65 -3.18
N ASP A 86 0.86 -10.97 -3.04
CA ASP A 86 -0.21 -11.93 -3.33
C ASP A 86 -1.40 -11.80 -2.37
N ARG A 87 -1.17 -11.25 -1.18
CA ARG A 87 -2.21 -11.05 -0.17
C ARG A 87 -2.79 -9.64 -0.29
N PRO A 88 -4.10 -9.46 -0.03
CA PRO A 88 -4.72 -8.13 -0.01
C PRO A 88 -4.04 -7.21 1.00
N ALA A 89 -3.61 -7.73 2.16
CA ALA A 89 -2.87 -6.95 3.17
C ALA A 89 -1.58 -6.33 2.60
N GLY A 90 -0.79 -7.10 1.86
CA GLY A 90 0.41 -6.59 1.19
C GLY A 90 0.04 -5.48 0.20
N GLN A 91 -0.97 -5.68 -0.64
CA GLN A 91 -1.38 -4.63 -1.59
C GLN A 91 -1.82 -3.32 -0.91
N PHE A 92 -2.38 -3.38 0.30
CA PHE A 92 -2.68 -2.19 1.09
C PHE A 92 -1.41 -1.53 1.66
N GLU A 93 -0.49 -2.32 2.18
CA GLU A 93 0.80 -1.84 2.70
C GLU A 93 1.63 -1.17 1.60
N GLU A 94 1.65 -1.74 0.39
CA GLU A 94 2.37 -1.19 -0.77
C GLU A 94 1.87 0.20 -1.12
N LYS A 95 0.55 0.33 -1.29
CA LYS A 95 -0.10 1.62 -1.56
C LYS A 95 0.19 2.63 -0.46
N HIS A 96 0.18 2.19 0.79
CA HIS A 96 0.43 3.06 1.93
C HIS A 96 1.86 3.60 1.92
N VAL A 97 2.85 2.74 1.67
CA VAL A 97 4.26 3.14 1.56
C VAL A 97 4.45 4.11 0.39
N PHE A 98 3.84 3.83 -0.76
CA PHE A 98 3.91 4.72 -1.92
C PHE A 98 3.30 6.11 -1.62
N GLU A 99 2.09 6.17 -1.07
CA GLU A 99 1.42 7.42 -0.67
C GLU A 99 2.26 8.20 0.34
N PHE A 100 2.89 7.52 1.30
CA PHE A 100 3.74 8.15 2.32
C PHE A 100 5.01 8.75 1.71
N GLU A 101 5.72 8.00 0.87
CA GLU A 101 6.94 8.44 0.21
C GLU A 101 6.69 9.62 -0.75
N GLU A 102 5.59 9.59 -1.49
CA GLU A 102 5.21 10.68 -2.38
C GLU A 102 4.91 11.97 -1.59
N ALA A 103 4.26 11.84 -0.42
CA ALA A 103 3.98 12.97 0.46
C ALA A 103 5.23 13.54 1.12
N MET A 104 6.16 12.68 1.55
CA MET A 104 7.49 13.08 2.02
C MET A 104 8.23 13.87 0.93
N ALA A 105 8.24 13.38 -0.32
CA ALA A 105 8.92 14.05 -1.43
C ALA A 105 8.29 15.40 -1.83
N LYS A 106 6.99 15.57 -1.59
CA LYS A 106 6.26 16.83 -1.81
C LYS A 106 6.32 17.79 -0.62
N ASN A 107 6.92 17.39 0.52
CA ASN A 107 6.82 18.10 1.81
C ASN A 107 5.35 18.37 2.22
N GLU A 108 4.40 17.56 1.76
CA GLU A 108 2.98 17.66 2.09
C GLU A 108 2.57 16.59 3.12
N LEU A 109 3.44 16.37 4.10
CA LEU A 109 3.26 15.34 5.12
C LEU A 109 1.95 15.47 5.90
N ASP A 110 1.49 16.69 6.10
CA ASP A 110 0.27 16.95 6.85
C ASP A 110 -0.98 16.49 6.11
N LYS A 111 -1.02 16.58 4.77
CA LYS A 111 -2.17 16.11 3.98
C LYS A 111 -2.30 14.59 4.03
N VAL A 112 -1.18 13.87 3.94
CA VAL A 112 -1.21 12.40 4.04
C VAL A 112 -1.43 11.92 5.46
N ARG A 113 -0.85 12.57 6.48
CA ARG A 113 -1.19 12.29 7.89
C ARG A 113 -2.68 12.51 8.16
N GLN A 114 -3.28 13.56 7.59
CA GLN A 114 -4.73 13.79 7.69
C GLN A 114 -5.52 12.70 6.96
N ASN A 115 -5.11 12.30 5.76
CA ASN A 115 -5.78 11.24 5.01
C ASN A 115 -5.71 9.88 5.73
N ILE A 116 -4.56 9.53 6.29
CA ILE A 116 -4.38 8.31 7.11
C ILE A 116 -5.26 8.36 8.36
N LYS A 117 -5.25 9.50 9.07
CA LYS A 117 -6.14 9.69 10.23
C LYS A 117 -7.62 9.59 9.83
N MET A 118 -7.99 10.01 8.63
CA MET A 118 -9.35 9.91 8.11
C MET A 118 -9.71 8.45 7.79
N LYS A 119 -8.89 7.73 7.02
CA LYS A 119 -9.09 6.30 6.72
C LYS A 119 -9.12 5.44 8.00
N ASN A 120 -8.24 5.71 8.95
CA ASN A 120 -8.24 5.01 10.24
C ASN A 120 -9.53 5.26 11.04
N LYS A 121 -10.08 6.48 10.99
CA LYS A 121 -11.37 6.79 11.61
C LYS A 121 -12.54 6.08 10.92
N GLU A 122 -12.52 6.00 9.60
CA GLU A 122 -13.55 5.28 8.82
C GLU A 122 -13.52 3.78 9.13
N MET A 123 -12.32 3.19 9.21
CA MET A 123 -12.14 1.81 9.62
C MET A 123 -12.60 1.57 11.06
N ASP A 124 -12.24 2.44 11.99
CA ASP A 124 -12.71 2.38 13.38
C ASP A 124 -14.24 2.47 13.47
N LYS A 125 -14.90 3.27 12.61
CA LYS A 125 -16.36 3.35 12.55
C LYS A 125 -16.98 2.01 12.12
N ALA A 126 -16.43 1.39 11.08
CA ALA A 126 -16.90 0.07 10.63
C ALA A 126 -16.67 -1.02 11.69
N LEU A 127 -15.53 -0.99 12.40
CA LEU A 127 -15.25 -1.92 13.51
C LEU A 127 -16.26 -1.75 14.65
N VAL A 128 -16.62 -0.51 15.01
CA VAL A 128 -17.62 -0.23 16.04
C VAL A 128 -19.00 -0.77 15.66
N GLU A 129 -19.42 -0.62 14.40
CA GLU A 129 -20.68 -1.17 13.90
C GLU A 129 -20.68 -2.72 13.97
N MET A 130 -19.57 -3.36 13.59
CA MET A 130 -19.42 -4.82 13.69
C MET A 130 -19.41 -5.32 15.13
N ILE A 131 -18.79 -4.58 16.06
CA ILE A 131 -18.81 -4.90 17.50
C ILE A 131 -20.24 -4.83 18.02
N HIS A 132 -21.02 -3.81 17.64
CA HIS A 132 -22.43 -3.70 18.05
C HIS A 132 -23.27 -4.89 17.58
N LEU A 133 -23.10 -5.31 16.32
CA LEU A 133 -23.77 -6.50 15.79
C LEU A 133 -23.32 -7.78 16.51
N ALA A 134 -22.02 -7.94 16.76
CA ALA A 134 -21.49 -9.09 17.49
C ALA A 134 -22.01 -9.16 18.94
N CYS A 135 -22.20 -8.01 19.61
CA CYS A 135 -22.81 -7.93 20.93
C CYS A 135 -24.29 -8.33 20.90
N LYS A 136 -25.05 -7.94 19.85
CA LYS A 136 -26.44 -8.40 19.67
C LYS A 136 -26.56 -9.91 19.40
N GLU A 137 -25.58 -10.50 18.75
CA GLU A 137 -25.50 -11.94 18.48
C GLU A 137 -24.86 -12.74 19.63
N GLU A 138 -24.57 -12.11 20.79
CA GLU A 138 -23.92 -12.72 21.96
C GLU A 138 -22.51 -13.33 21.69
N LYS A 139 -21.85 -12.95 20.58
CA LYS A 139 -20.52 -13.44 20.19
C LYS A 139 -19.39 -12.60 20.79
N GLN A 140 -19.21 -12.71 22.10
CA GLN A 140 -18.24 -11.89 22.86
C GLN A 140 -16.78 -12.05 22.42
N GLN A 141 -16.35 -13.25 22.01
CA GLN A 141 -14.97 -13.48 21.55
C GLN A 141 -14.67 -12.71 20.25
N ARG A 142 -15.61 -12.71 19.31
CA ARG A 142 -15.47 -11.97 18.04
C ARG A 142 -15.41 -10.46 18.28
N ALA A 143 -16.21 -9.95 19.22
CA ALA A 143 -16.18 -8.54 19.59
C ALA A 143 -14.83 -8.14 20.22
N LEU A 144 -14.21 -9.01 21.02
CA LEU A 144 -12.89 -8.78 21.61
C LEU A 144 -11.79 -8.70 20.55
N ASP A 145 -11.80 -9.61 19.58
CA ASP A 145 -10.79 -9.62 18.52
C ASP A 145 -10.93 -8.41 17.59
N LEU A 146 -12.15 -7.98 17.31
CA LEU A 146 -12.41 -6.73 16.60
C LEU A 146 -11.92 -5.49 17.39
N ALA A 147 -12.03 -5.52 18.72
CA ALA A 147 -11.57 -4.42 19.55
C ALA A 147 -10.05 -4.25 19.58
N LYS A 148 -9.28 -5.34 19.42
CA LYS A 148 -7.82 -5.29 19.30
C LYS A 148 -7.33 -4.65 17.99
N LEU A 149 -8.20 -4.59 16.98
CA LEU A 149 -7.87 -4.01 15.66
C LEU A 149 -8.16 -2.50 15.59
N MET A 150 -8.75 -1.90 16.64
CA MET A 150 -9.05 -0.47 16.66
C MET A 150 -7.78 0.37 16.78
N ASN A 151 -7.73 1.46 16.02
CA ASN A 151 -6.53 2.30 15.91
C ASN A 151 -6.53 3.53 16.82
N THR A 152 -7.69 3.94 17.37
CA THR A 152 -7.78 5.16 18.19
C THR A 152 -8.34 4.90 19.58
N LEU A 153 -7.76 5.55 20.60
CA LEU A 153 -8.25 5.43 21.98
C LEU A 153 -9.73 5.85 22.13
N LYS A 154 -10.20 6.78 21.29
CA LYS A 154 -11.60 7.23 21.29
C LYS A 154 -12.57 6.17 20.75
N SER A 155 -12.17 5.37 19.76
CA SER A 155 -13.01 4.28 19.26
C SER A 155 -13.05 3.15 20.28
N VAL A 156 -11.93 2.87 20.97
CA VAL A 156 -11.88 1.92 22.11
C VAL A 156 -12.84 2.33 23.23
N GLU A 157 -12.84 3.61 23.64
CA GLU A 157 -13.80 4.11 24.63
C GLU A 157 -15.26 3.99 24.17
N SER A 158 -15.51 4.18 22.87
CA SER A 158 -16.85 4.04 22.29
C SER A 158 -17.30 2.57 22.31
N ALA A 159 -16.38 1.63 22.03
CA ALA A 159 -16.66 0.19 22.12
C ALA A 159 -16.93 -0.26 23.55
N ILE A 160 -16.22 0.27 24.56
CA ILE A 160 -16.50 0.00 25.98
C ILE A 160 -17.92 0.44 26.33
N LYS A 161 -18.30 1.67 25.96
CA LYS A 161 -19.67 2.19 26.19
C LYS A 161 -20.74 1.32 25.54
N LEU A 162 -20.49 0.83 24.32
CA LEU A 162 -21.40 -0.07 23.62
C LEU A 162 -21.47 -1.46 24.24
N ALA A 163 -20.35 -2.00 24.75
CA ALA A 163 -20.32 -3.26 25.47
C ALA A 163 -21.11 -3.16 26.79
N SER A 164 -20.97 -2.06 27.53
CA SER A 164 -21.76 -1.78 28.74
C SER A 164 -23.25 -1.59 28.44
N TYR A 165 -23.59 -0.93 27.33
CA TYR A 165 -24.99 -0.75 26.91
C TYR A 165 -25.69 -2.08 26.60
N ASN A 166 -24.98 -3.01 25.95
CA ASN A 166 -25.50 -4.34 25.61
C ASN A 166 -25.31 -5.37 26.75
N GLN A 167 -25.10 -4.92 28.00
CA GLN A 167 -24.96 -5.76 29.21
C GLN A 167 -23.80 -6.78 29.17
N CYS A 168 -22.80 -6.59 28.31
CA CYS A 168 -21.63 -7.44 28.18
C CYS A 168 -20.48 -6.95 29.08
N ASN A 169 -20.67 -7.00 30.41
CA ASN A 169 -19.72 -6.43 31.38
C ASN A 169 -18.33 -7.08 31.33
N VAL A 170 -18.25 -8.39 31.12
CA VAL A 170 -16.98 -9.13 30.99
C VAL A 170 -16.18 -8.68 29.76
N LEU A 171 -16.87 -8.33 28.67
CA LEU A 171 -16.24 -7.80 27.47
C LEU A 171 -15.74 -6.37 27.72
N ALA A 172 -16.52 -5.54 28.40
CA ALA A 172 -16.14 -4.16 28.73
C ALA A 172 -14.87 -4.11 29.60
N GLU A 173 -14.78 -4.96 30.64
CA GLU A 173 -13.58 -5.06 31.50
C GLU A 173 -12.34 -5.50 30.71
N LYS A 174 -12.49 -6.49 29.81
CA LYS A 174 -11.37 -6.95 28.97
C LYS A 174 -10.92 -5.90 27.94
N ILE A 175 -11.85 -5.14 27.36
CA ILE A 175 -11.49 -4.04 26.47
C ILE A 175 -10.82 -2.90 27.26
N GLN A 176 -11.23 -2.69 28.50
CA GLN A 176 -10.62 -1.68 29.36
C GLN A 176 -9.16 -2.00 29.72
N GLN A 177 -8.80 -3.28 29.83
CA GLN A 177 -7.40 -3.71 29.97
C GLN A 177 -6.52 -3.36 28.76
N PHE A 178 -7.09 -3.16 27.56
CA PHE A 178 -6.33 -2.69 26.40
C PHE A 178 -5.98 -1.19 26.46
N LYS A 179 -6.54 -0.46 27.44
CA LYS A 179 -6.30 0.96 27.63
C LYS A 179 -5.12 1.24 28.58
N GLU A 180 -4.79 0.28 29.45
CA GLU A 180 -3.61 0.31 30.34
C GLU A 180 -2.35 -0.09 29.57
#